data_AF-A0A6P5FJH7-F1
#
_entry.id   AF-A0A6P5FJH7-F1
#
_cell.length_a   1.000
_cell.length_b   1.000
_cell.length_c   1.000
_cell.angle_alpha   90.00
_cell.angle_beta   90.00
_cell.angle_gamma   90.00
#
_symmetry.space_group_name_H-M   'P 1'
#
loop_
_entity.id
_entity.type
_entity.pdbx_description
1 polymer ?
#
loop_
_entity_poly.entity_id
_entity_poly.type
_entity_poly.pdbx_seq_one_letter_code
_entity_poly.pdbx_strand_id
1 'polypeptide(L)'
;MERLLRIPSNPSLPTFVPIGSSSSMAGVRVRIRVRVWAQSSSSSSSSSSSSLASSPKRAAMEPETLLPNARRRELDPLRGGGFSLGVDLGAARTGLALGKGFAPPRPLAVVELRGEKLELRLIEIAQKEEVDEFIVGLPKSRSRTETPQSNKVRSVAGRLAVRAAERGLRVYLQDEHGTSMDALDYMIDMGLKKSVRQTKSDAYAAVMVLERYFSMSGHGAELVLPKNLELQEKLRARSQQETEYYEDNFPDKATN
;
A
#
# COMPACT_ATOMS: atom_id res chain seq x y z
N MET A 1 30.64 -13.61 -57.62
CA MET A 1 31.24 -14.30 -56.45
C MET A 1 30.47 -13.88 -55.21
N GLU A 2 29.34 -14.55 -54.99
CA GLU A 2 28.44 -14.32 -53.86
C GLU A 2 29.12 -14.70 -52.54
N ARG A 3 29.09 -13.78 -51.57
CA ARG A 3 29.60 -13.99 -50.22
C ARG A 3 28.41 -14.31 -49.32
N LEU A 4 28.20 -15.61 -49.06
CA LEU A 4 27.26 -16.12 -48.06
C LEU A 4 27.56 -15.49 -46.69
N LEU A 5 26.61 -14.70 -46.16
CA LEU A 5 26.59 -14.28 -44.76
C LEU A 5 25.80 -15.32 -43.96
N ARG A 6 26.52 -16.04 -43.08
CA ARG A 6 25.96 -16.96 -42.09
C ARG A 6 25.04 -16.22 -41.12
N ILE A 7 23.81 -16.71 -40.97
CA ILE A 7 22.88 -16.35 -39.91
C ILE A 7 23.35 -17.06 -38.62
N PRO A 8 23.61 -16.37 -37.50
CA PRO A 8 23.89 -17.03 -36.24
C PRO A 8 22.60 -17.63 -35.63
N SER A 9 22.76 -18.86 -35.16
CA SER A 9 21.76 -19.72 -34.51
C SER A 9 21.13 -19.09 -33.27
N ASN A 10 19.81 -19.15 -33.23
CA ASN A 10 18.91 -18.74 -32.15
C ASN A 10 19.19 -19.52 -30.84
N PRO A 11 19.46 -18.86 -29.69
CA PRO A 11 19.47 -19.55 -28.40
C PRO A 11 18.03 -19.85 -27.96
N SER A 12 17.74 -21.14 -27.81
CA SER A 12 16.51 -21.74 -27.30
C SER A 12 15.90 -20.97 -26.11
N LEU A 13 14.63 -20.59 -26.28
CA LEU A 13 13.75 -20.13 -25.20
C LEU A 13 13.64 -21.23 -24.12
N PRO A 14 13.63 -20.90 -22.82
CA PRO A 14 13.39 -21.90 -21.78
C PRO A 14 11.96 -22.42 -21.90
N THR A 15 11.85 -23.72 -22.16
CA THR A 15 10.62 -24.51 -22.10
C THR A 15 10.03 -24.47 -20.70
N PHE A 16 8.84 -23.91 -20.57
CA PHE A 16 8.06 -23.88 -19.33
C PHE A 16 7.55 -25.30 -19.04
N VAL A 17 8.10 -25.94 -18.02
CA VAL A 17 7.61 -27.22 -17.51
C VAL A 17 6.57 -26.91 -16.42
N PRO A 18 5.30 -27.31 -16.56
CA PRO A 18 4.33 -27.13 -15.50
C PRO A 18 4.62 -28.15 -14.40
N ILE A 19 5.15 -27.71 -13.26
CA ILE A 19 5.19 -28.52 -12.05
C ILE A 19 3.77 -28.51 -11.48
N GLY A 20 3.04 -29.58 -11.78
CA GLY A 20 1.84 -29.94 -11.05
C GLY A 20 2.20 -30.29 -9.61
N SER A 21 1.60 -29.57 -8.67
CA SER A 21 1.51 -30.00 -7.28
C SER A 21 0.19 -29.45 -6.75
N SER A 22 -0.84 -30.28 -6.81
CA SER A 22 -2.09 -30.05 -6.09
C SER A 22 -1.77 -30.01 -4.59
N SER A 23 -1.72 -28.81 -4.03
CA SER A 23 -1.81 -28.63 -2.59
C SER A 23 -3.17 -28.01 -2.31
N SER A 24 -4.06 -28.85 -1.78
CA SER A 24 -5.26 -28.44 -1.07
C SER A 24 -4.94 -27.27 -0.15
N MET A 25 -5.37 -26.06 -0.50
CA MET A 25 -5.25 -24.88 0.36
C MET A 25 -6.29 -24.98 1.47
N ALA A 26 -5.95 -25.73 2.51
CA ALA A 26 -6.55 -25.56 3.82
C ALA A 26 -6.35 -24.09 4.24
N GLY A 27 -7.46 -23.42 4.60
CA GLY A 27 -7.59 -21.97 4.75
C GLY A 27 -6.43 -21.27 5.43
N VAL A 28 -5.64 -20.55 4.64
CA VAL A 28 -4.66 -19.59 5.14
C VAL A 28 -5.42 -18.39 5.66
N ARG A 29 -5.58 -18.28 6.98
CA ARG A 29 -6.14 -17.08 7.62
C ARG A 29 -5.21 -15.89 7.36
N VAL A 30 -5.59 -15.02 6.43
CA VAL A 30 -4.83 -13.79 6.16
C VAL A 30 -5.04 -12.80 7.31
N ARG A 31 -3.98 -12.54 8.07
CA ARG A 31 -4.01 -11.58 9.18
C ARG A 31 -3.46 -10.24 8.74
N ILE A 32 -4.32 -9.23 8.64
CA ILE A 32 -3.94 -7.82 8.52
C ILE A 32 -3.79 -7.23 9.91
N ARG A 33 -2.72 -6.47 10.16
CA ARG A 33 -2.64 -5.66 11.38
C ARG A 33 -3.53 -4.45 11.21
N VAL A 34 -4.51 -4.30 12.09
CA VAL A 34 -5.42 -3.16 12.12
C VAL A 34 -5.05 -2.26 13.29
N ARG A 35 -4.92 -0.96 13.03
CA ARG A 35 -4.85 0.06 14.08
C ARG A 35 -5.99 1.07 13.90
N VAL A 36 -6.76 1.25 14.98
CA VAL A 36 -7.84 2.22 15.04
C VAL A 36 -7.28 3.58 15.45
N TRP A 37 -7.50 4.61 14.62
CA TRP A 37 -6.94 5.95 14.82
C TRP A 37 -7.81 6.82 15.74
N ALA A 38 -7.22 7.41 16.78
CA ALA A 38 -7.85 8.36 17.69
C ALA A 38 -7.34 9.79 17.44
N GLN A 39 -8.23 10.76 17.25
CA GLN A 39 -7.85 12.16 17.46
C GLN A 39 -7.83 12.43 18.97
N SER A 40 -6.75 13.03 19.46
CA SER A 40 -6.68 13.50 20.85
C SER A 40 -7.57 14.73 20.98
N SER A 41 -8.80 14.55 21.46
CA SER A 41 -9.57 15.63 22.06
C SER A 41 -9.07 15.84 23.49
N SER A 42 -8.60 17.05 23.77
CA SER A 42 -8.29 17.48 25.14
C SER A 42 -9.58 17.75 25.90
N SER A 43 -10.01 16.81 26.73
CA SER A 43 -10.91 17.08 27.84
C SER A 43 -10.85 15.94 28.86
N SER A 44 -10.42 16.30 30.06
CA SER A 44 -10.39 15.50 31.28
C SER A 44 -11.79 15.33 31.89
N SER A 45 -12.19 14.11 32.24
CA SER A 45 -12.67 13.74 33.59
C SER A 45 -13.18 12.28 33.68
N SER A 46 -12.60 11.58 34.66
CA SER A 46 -13.13 10.59 35.60
C SER A 46 -14.37 9.70 35.32
N SER A 47 -14.10 8.39 35.46
CA SER A 47 -14.69 7.42 36.41
C SER A 47 -16.03 6.69 36.12
N SER A 48 -15.85 5.37 35.93
CA SER A 48 -16.52 4.20 36.55
C SER A 48 -17.95 3.74 36.19
N SER A 49 -17.95 2.43 35.86
CA SER A 49 -18.84 1.32 36.23
C SER A 49 -20.21 1.09 35.57
N SER A 50 -20.23 -0.05 34.85
CA SER A 50 -21.23 -1.13 34.84
C SER A 50 -22.67 -0.88 34.38
N SER A 51 -23.09 -1.61 33.35
CA SER A 51 -24.13 -2.65 33.48
C SER A 51 -24.34 -3.42 32.17
N LEU A 52 -24.72 -4.69 32.32
CA LEU A 52 -25.00 -5.66 31.28
C LEU A 52 -26.27 -5.30 30.50
N ALA A 53 -26.18 -5.35 29.17
CA ALA A 53 -27.34 -5.54 28.30
C ALA A 53 -26.94 -6.40 27.10
N SER A 54 -27.65 -7.50 26.93
CA SER A 54 -27.57 -8.46 25.82
C SER A 54 -28.04 -7.84 24.51
N SER A 55 -27.21 -7.82 23.46
CA SER A 55 -27.59 -7.61 22.04
C SER A 55 -26.37 -7.68 21.11
N PRO A 56 -26.60 -7.84 19.79
CA PRO A 56 -26.61 -9.09 19.03
C PRO A 56 -25.17 -9.60 18.71
N LYS A 57 -25.06 -10.78 18.10
CA LYS A 57 -23.79 -11.31 17.57
C LYS A 57 -23.04 -10.22 16.81
N ARG A 58 -21.99 -9.66 17.43
CA ARG A 58 -20.94 -8.89 16.75
C ARG A 58 -20.51 -9.75 15.55
N ALA A 59 -20.91 -9.35 14.35
CA ALA A 59 -20.23 -9.81 13.15
C ALA A 59 -18.76 -9.42 13.35
N ALA A 60 -17.94 -10.40 13.71
CA ALA A 60 -16.51 -10.22 13.76
C ALA A 60 -16.10 -9.68 12.38
N MET A 61 -15.41 -8.55 12.37
CA MET A 61 -14.72 -8.02 11.19
C MET A 61 -14.05 -9.19 10.44
N GLU A 62 -14.50 -9.52 9.24
CA GLU A 62 -13.70 -10.36 8.36
C GLU A 62 -12.75 -9.44 7.58
N PRO A 63 -11.44 -9.42 7.92
CA PRO A 63 -10.45 -8.51 7.36
C PRO A 63 -10.15 -8.76 5.86
N GLU A 64 -10.78 -9.77 5.26
CA GLU A 64 -10.58 -10.14 3.85
C GLU A 64 -11.07 -9.07 2.86
N THR A 65 -12.05 -8.24 3.25
CA THR A 65 -12.53 -7.16 2.36
C THR A 65 -11.46 -6.07 2.19
N LEU A 66 -10.78 -5.66 3.26
CA LEU A 66 -9.81 -4.55 3.22
C LEU A 66 -8.37 -5.03 3.01
N LEU A 67 -8.16 -6.07 2.19
CA LEU A 67 -6.83 -6.57 1.84
C LEU A 67 -6.07 -5.56 0.98
N PRO A 68 -4.78 -5.26 1.27
CA PRO A 68 -3.95 -4.40 0.41
C PRO A 68 -3.87 -4.92 -1.04
N ASN A 69 -3.70 -4.03 -2.03
CA ASN A 69 -3.63 -4.44 -3.45
C ASN A 69 -2.56 -5.49 -3.72
N ALA A 70 -1.40 -5.41 -3.06
CA ALA A 70 -0.33 -6.40 -3.21
C ALA A 70 -0.77 -7.79 -2.70
N ARG A 71 -1.61 -7.86 -1.65
CA ARG A 71 -2.19 -9.11 -1.17
C ARG A 71 -3.26 -9.67 -2.09
N ARG A 72 -4.15 -8.79 -2.58
CA ARG A 72 -5.20 -9.20 -3.55
C ARG A 72 -4.58 -9.85 -4.78
N ARG A 73 -3.46 -9.29 -5.25
CA ARG A 73 -2.69 -9.82 -6.39
C ARG A 73 -1.98 -11.15 -6.08
N GLU A 74 -1.47 -11.32 -4.87
CA GLU A 74 -0.87 -12.59 -4.44
C GLU A 74 -1.90 -13.74 -4.45
N LEU A 75 -3.14 -13.44 -4.04
CA LEU A 75 -4.25 -14.40 -4.04
C LEU A 75 -4.78 -14.68 -5.46
N ASP A 76 -4.87 -13.66 -6.31
CA ASP A 76 -5.24 -13.82 -7.72
C ASP A 76 -4.35 -12.94 -8.62
N PRO A 77 -3.30 -13.53 -9.25
CA PRO A 77 -2.39 -12.80 -10.12
C PRO A 77 -3.03 -12.21 -11.38
N LEU A 78 -4.20 -12.73 -11.79
CA LEU A 78 -4.95 -12.19 -12.93
C LEU A 78 -5.86 -11.03 -12.52
N ARG A 79 -6.07 -10.83 -11.21
CA ARG A 79 -6.74 -9.65 -10.71
C ARG A 79 -5.87 -8.44 -10.99
N GLY A 80 -6.35 -7.55 -11.86
CA GLY A 80 -5.71 -6.28 -12.12
C GLY A 80 -5.44 -5.60 -10.77
N GLY A 81 -4.16 -5.43 -10.41
CA GLY A 81 -3.80 -4.75 -9.17
C GLY A 81 -4.31 -3.32 -9.23
N GLY A 82 -4.94 -2.84 -8.16
CA GLY A 82 -5.30 -1.43 -8.04
C GLY A 82 -4.06 -0.52 -8.00
N PHE A 83 -4.26 0.78 -8.21
CA PHE A 83 -3.16 1.75 -8.10
C PHE A 83 -2.87 2.06 -6.62
N SER A 84 -1.60 1.94 -6.24
CA SER A 84 -1.11 2.26 -4.90
C SER A 84 -0.22 3.50 -4.97
N LEU A 85 -0.52 4.50 -4.14
CA LEU A 85 0.29 5.71 -4.00
C LEU A 85 1.25 5.56 -2.82
N GLY A 86 2.54 5.51 -3.11
CA GLY A 86 3.61 5.52 -2.11
C GLY A 86 3.82 6.92 -1.57
N VAL A 87 3.92 7.04 -0.26
CA VAL A 87 4.13 8.32 0.43
C VAL A 87 5.27 8.19 1.43
N ASP A 88 6.37 8.89 1.16
CA ASP A 88 7.49 9.05 2.10
C ASP A 88 7.36 10.40 2.83
N LEU A 89 7.12 10.35 4.14
CA LEU A 89 6.90 11.53 4.97
C LEU A 89 8.22 12.00 5.61
N GLY A 90 8.99 12.77 4.83
CA GLY A 90 10.17 13.48 5.32
C GLY A 90 9.86 14.63 6.30
N ALA A 91 10.91 15.32 6.78
CA ALA A 91 10.75 16.45 7.71
C ALA A 91 10.21 17.73 7.05
N ALA A 92 10.74 18.10 5.87
CA ALA A 92 10.29 19.27 5.09
C ALA A 92 9.57 18.94 3.77
N ARG A 93 9.94 17.81 3.15
CA ARG A 93 9.38 17.36 1.87
C ARG A 93 8.62 16.05 2.04
N THR A 94 7.77 15.75 1.08
CA THR A 94 7.03 14.48 0.99
C THR A 94 7.21 13.92 -0.40
N GLY A 95 7.87 12.77 -0.49
CA GLY A 95 8.05 12.04 -1.73
C GLY A 95 6.81 11.25 -2.09
N LEU A 96 6.47 11.22 -3.38
CA LEU A 96 5.35 10.47 -3.92
C LEU A 96 5.79 9.56 -5.06
N ALA A 97 5.24 8.34 -5.07
CA ALA A 97 5.43 7.36 -6.12
C ALA A 97 4.11 6.66 -6.44
N LEU A 98 3.99 6.12 -7.65
CA LEU A 98 2.81 5.37 -8.08
C LEU A 98 3.23 3.97 -8.53
N GLY A 99 2.48 2.94 -8.11
CA GLY A 99 2.72 1.56 -8.52
C GLY A 99 1.44 0.74 -8.61
N LYS A 100 1.52 -0.37 -9.34
CA LYS A 100 0.38 -1.27 -9.60
C LYS A 100 0.69 -2.76 -9.36
N GLY A 101 1.93 -3.06 -8.96
CA GLY A 101 2.39 -4.39 -8.58
C GLY A 101 2.76 -5.35 -9.72
N PHE A 102 2.52 -5.03 -11.00
CA PHE A 102 3.06 -5.81 -12.14
C PHE A 102 4.33 -5.20 -12.76
N ALA A 103 4.58 -3.93 -12.49
CA ALA A 103 5.70 -3.18 -13.00
C ALA A 103 6.36 -2.42 -11.84
N PRO A 104 7.66 -2.09 -11.95
CA PRO A 104 8.35 -1.25 -10.99
C PRO A 104 7.57 0.05 -10.74
N PRO A 105 7.41 0.50 -9.49
CA PRO A 105 6.80 1.80 -9.19
C PRO A 105 7.60 2.94 -9.81
N ARG A 106 6.91 4.00 -10.20
CA ARG A 106 7.52 5.20 -10.78
C ARG A 106 7.49 6.36 -9.79
N PRO A 107 8.52 7.22 -9.74
CA PRO A 107 8.45 8.47 -8.99
C PRO A 107 7.38 9.37 -9.60
N LEU A 108 6.55 10.00 -8.76
CA LEU A 108 5.45 10.85 -9.21
C LEU A 108 5.77 12.34 -8.97
N ALA A 109 6.00 12.72 -7.71
CA ALA A 109 6.19 14.12 -7.34
C ALA A 109 6.90 14.26 -5.99
N VAL A 110 7.37 15.47 -5.69
CA VAL A 110 7.80 15.87 -4.34
C VAL A 110 6.94 17.07 -3.93
N VAL A 111 6.35 17.00 -2.75
CA VAL A 111 5.43 18.02 -2.23
C VAL A 111 6.03 18.65 -0.97
N GLU A 112 6.07 19.98 -0.92
CA GLU A 112 6.59 20.77 0.20
C GLU A 112 5.44 21.39 1.01
N LEU A 113 4.47 20.57 1.40
CA LEU A 113 3.29 20.97 2.18
C LEU A 113 3.27 20.23 3.51
N ARG A 114 2.54 20.78 4.49
CA ARG A 114 2.41 20.21 5.84
C ARG A 114 0.98 20.29 6.35
N GLY A 115 0.70 19.43 7.33
CA GLY A 115 -0.61 19.36 7.98
C GLY A 115 -1.73 19.09 6.98
N GLU A 116 -2.87 19.77 7.19
CA GLU A 116 -4.06 19.61 6.36
C GLU A 116 -3.83 19.90 4.87
N LYS A 117 -3.00 20.89 4.53
CA LYS A 117 -2.71 21.21 3.12
C LYS A 117 -2.05 20.04 2.39
N LEU A 118 -1.17 19.32 3.07
CA LEU A 118 -0.57 18.10 2.52
C LEU A 118 -1.64 17.03 2.32
N GLU A 119 -2.47 16.79 3.33
CA GLU A 119 -3.50 15.76 3.29
C GLU A 119 -4.50 16.00 2.15
N LEU A 120 -4.98 17.23 1.97
CA LEU A 120 -5.84 17.59 0.84
C LEU A 120 -5.14 17.38 -0.50
N ARG A 121 -3.87 17.79 -0.62
CA ARG A 121 -3.11 17.61 -1.85
C ARG A 121 -2.91 16.13 -2.20
N LEU A 122 -2.73 15.27 -1.20
CA LEU A 122 -2.63 13.82 -1.41
C LEU A 122 -3.95 13.23 -1.94
N ILE A 123 -5.09 13.69 -1.42
CA ILE A 123 -6.41 13.25 -1.92
C ILE A 123 -6.62 13.71 -3.37
N GLU A 124 -6.28 14.95 -3.72
CA GLU A 124 -6.37 15.45 -5.10
C GLU A 124 -5.52 14.61 -6.07
N ILE A 125 -4.27 14.31 -5.69
CA ILE A 125 -3.37 13.48 -6.50
C ILE A 125 -3.94 12.07 -6.64
N ALA A 126 -4.44 11.48 -5.55
CA ALA A 126 -5.04 10.16 -5.57
C ALA A 126 -6.26 10.08 -6.49
N GLN A 127 -7.09 11.12 -6.53
CA GLN A 127 -8.21 11.19 -7.46
C GLN A 127 -7.73 11.28 -8.92
N LYS A 128 -6.74 12.13 -9.19
CA LYS A 128 -6.19 12.32 -10.54
C LYS A 128 -5.54 11.05 -11.10
N GLU A 129 -4.81 10.32 -10.26
CA GLU A 129 -4.09 9.10 -10.65
C GLU A 129 -4.91 7.82 -10.40
N GLU A 130 -6.20 7.96 -10.08
CA GLU A 130 -7.14 6.84 -9.84
C GLU A 130 -6.61 5.81 -8.83
N VAL A 131 -6.04 6.31 -7.74
CA VAL A 131 -5.47 5.52 -6.66
C VAL A 131 -6.57 4.85 -5.84
N ASP A 132 -6.30 3.65 -5.35
CA ASP A 132 -7.18 2.88 -4.46
C ASP A 132 -6.71 2.87 -3.01
N GLU A 133 -5.40 2.98 -2.82
CA GLU A 133 -4.78 2.94 -1.50
C GLU A 133 -3.50 3.78 -1.40
N PHE A 134 -3.26 4.30 -0.21
CA PHE A 134 -2.01 4.94 0.17
C PHE A 134 -1.13 3.96 0.93
N ILE A 135 0.15 3.90 0.57
CA ILE A 135 1.18 3.16 1.28
C ILE A 135 2.13 4.18 1.89
N VAL A 136 1.95 4.44 3.18
CA VAL A 136 2.71 5.43 3.91
C VAL A 136 3.90 4.77 4.58
N GLY A 137 5.08 5.26 4.26
CA GLY A 137 6.33 4.90 4.89
C GLY A 137 6.34 5.12 6.39
N LEU A 138 6.68 4.08 7.16
CA LEU A 138 6.84 4.14 8.62
C LEU A 138 8.30 3.86 9.01
N PRO A 139 9.05 4.90 9.43
CA PRO A 139 10.39 4.70 9.96
C PRO A 139 10.26 3.99 11.29
N LYS A 140 10.87 2.82 11.43
CA LYS A 140 10.96 2.11 12.71
C LYS A 140 12.41 1.98 13.11
N SER A 141 12.63 2.14 14.41
CA SER A 141 13.90 1.81 15.03
C SER A 141 14.08 0.29 15.08
N ARG A 142 15.33 -0.17 14.99
CA ARG A 142 15.74 -1.59 15.10
C ARG A 142 15.22 -2.27 16.39
N SER A 143 14.88 -1.48 17.41
CA SER A 143 14.27 -1.91 18.67
C SER A 143 12.73 -2.13 18.61
N ARG A 144 12.09 -1.93 17.45
CA ARG A 144 10.62 -1.91 17.24
C ARG A 144 9.84 -0.91 18.12
N THR A 145 10.53 -0.07 18.87
CA THR A 145 9.98 0.98 19.72
C THR A 145 9.54 2.17 18.88
N GLU A 146 8.40 2.78 19.22
CA GLU A 146 7.90 3.98 18.55
C GLU A 146 8.88 5.15 18.80
N THR A 147 9.27 5.84 17.72
CA THR A 147 10.12 7.04 17.79
C THR A 147 9.26 8.30 17.63
N PRO A 148 9.75 9.50 18.01
CA PRO A 148 9.05 10.76 17.74
C PRO A 148 8.69 10.94 16.25
N GLN A 149 9.54 10.45 15.35
CA GLN A 149 9.29 10.47 13.91
C GLN A 149 8.17 9.50 13.52
N SER A 150 8.23 8.25 14.01
CA SER A 150 7.17 7.25 13.80
C SER A 150 5.80 7.76 14.27
N ASN A 151 5.77 8.48 15.41
CA ASN A 151 4.53 9.05 15.96
C ASN A 151 3.97 10.17 15.08
N LYS A 152 4.84 11.04 14.54
CA LYS A 152 4.43 12.08 13.58
C LYS A 152 3.83 11.46 12.31
N VAL A 153 4.50 10.46 11.74
CA VAL A 153 4.01 9.72 10.56
C VAL A 153 2.65 9.09 10.85
N ARG A 154 2.50 8.38 11.96
CA ARG A 154 1.23 7.77 12.37
C ARG A 154 0.12 8.82 12.52
N SER A 155 0.45 9.98 13.07
CA SER A 155 -0.50 11.09 13.21
C SER A 155 -0.98 11.64 11.87
N VAL A 156 -0.07 11.86 10.93
CA VAL A 156 -0.42 12.30 9.57
C VAL A 156 -1.25 11.23 8.86
N ALA A 157 -0.81 9.96 8.90
CA ALA A 157 -1.51 8.84 8.28
C ALA A 157 -2.93 8.67 8.85
N GLY A 158 -3.11 8.89 10.16
CA GLY A 158 -4.42 8.83 10.80
C GLY A 158 -5.39 9.92 10.33
N ARG A 159 -4.93 11.17 10.19
CA ARG A 159 -5.75 12.24 9.63
C ARG A 159 -6.02 12.05 8.13
N LEU A 160 -5.03 11.57 7.38
CA LEU A 160 -5.19 11.19 5.99
C LEU A 160 -6.23 10.08 5.85
N ALA A 161 -6.20 9.04 6.70
CA ALA A 161 -7.15 7.92 6.65
C ALA A 161 -8.61 8.36 6.82
N VAL A 162 -8.88 9.35 7.66
CA VAL A 162 -10.23 9.93 7.81
C VAL A 162 -10.71 10.53 6.49
N ARG A 163 -9.91 11.41 5.87
CA ARG A 163 -10.23 12.07 4.60
C ARG A 163 -10.29 11.08 3.43
N ALA A 164 -9.38 10.11 3.41
CA ALA A 164 -9.30 9.06 2.40
C ALA A 164 -10.55 8.18 2.43
N ALA A 165 -11.03 7.80 3.62
CA ALA A 165 -12.20 6.95 3.79
C ALA A 165 -13.50 7.61 3.32
N GLU A 166 -13.61 8.95 3.32
CA GLU A 166 -14.76 9.64 2.70
C GLU A 166 -14.88 9.35 1.21
N ARG A 167 -13.77 8.99 0.56
CA ARG A 167 -13.68 8.58 -0.85
C ARG A 167 -13.53 7.06 -1.02
N GLY A 168 -13.62 6.29 0.06
CA GLY A 168 -13.37 4.84 0.06
C GLY A 168 -11.90 4.44 -0.12
N LEU A 169 -10.95 5.37 -0.03
CA LEU A 169 -9.52 5.10 -0.20
C LEU A 169 -8.91 4.52 1.07
N ARG A 170 -8.12 3.45 0.93
CA ARG A 170 -7.48 2.76 2.06
C ARG A 170 -6.13 3.38 2.38
N VAL A 171 -5.71 3.33 3.64
CA VAL A 171 -4.39 3.83 4.07
C VAL A 171 -3.68 2.75 4.87
N TYR A 172 -2.50 2.35 4.40
CA TYR A 172 -1.64 1.39 5.07
C TYR A 172 -0.32 2.02 5.47
N LEU A 173 0.22 1.58 6.61
CA LEU A 173 1.59 1.88 7.03
C LEU A 173 2.50 0.73 6.66
N GLN A 174 3.57 1.02 5.92
CA GLN A 174 4.59 0.05 5.53
C GLN A 174 5.89 0.31 6.30
N ASP A 175 6.49 -0.76 6.82
CA ASP A 175 7.75 -0.69 7.57
C ASP A 175 8.94 -0.41 6.64
N GLU A 176 9.77 0.58 6.96
CA GLU A 176 10.83 1.14 6.07
C GLU A 176 12.28 0.77 6.43
N HIS A 177 12.53 -0.19 7.32
CA HIS A 177 13.91 -0.54 7.71
C HIS A 177 14.86 -0.71 6.51
N GLY A 178 15.92 0.11 6.43
CA GLY A 178 17.01 0.02 5.44
C GLY A 178 16.90 0.94 4.21
N THR A 179 15.75 1.57 3.98
CA THR A 179 15.39 2.16 2.67
C THR A 179 16.22 3.35 2.19
N SER A 180 16.92 4.10 3.06
CA SER A 180 17.65 5.30 2.64
C SER A 180 18.95 5.01 1.88
N MET A 181 19.68 3.94 2.25
CA MET A 181 20.85 3.49 1.47
C MET A 181 20.37 2.83 0.17
N ASP A 182 19.33 1.99 0.28
CA ASP A 182 18.72 1.28 -0.85
C ASP A 182 18.27 2.24 -1.97
N ALA A 183 17.71 3.41 -1.63
CA ALA A 183 17.25 4.39 -2.62
C ALA A 183 18.40 5.01 -3.45
N LEU A 184 19.51 5.34 -2.81
CA LEU A 184 20.65 5.96 -3.50
C LEU A 184 21.34 4.96 -4.43
N ASP A 185 21.52 3.72 -3.97
CA ASP A 185 22.08 2.63 -4.76
C ASP A 185 21.17 2.30 -5.96
N TYR A 186 19.86 2.20 -5.73
CA TYR A 186 18.88 2.02 -6.80
C TYR A 186 18.99 3.10 -7.89
N MET A 187 19.13 4.37 -7.48
CA MET A 187 19.29 5.48 -8.43
C MET A 187 20.62 5.43 -9.19
N ILE A 188 21.68 4.89 -8.59
CA ILE A 188 22.98 4.68 -9.25
C ILE A 188 22.85 3.57 -10.29
N ASP A 189 22.21 2.46 -9.94
CA ASP A 189 22.00 1.32 -10.83
C ASP A 189 21.16 1.68 -12.05
N MET A 190 20.20 2.59 -11.90
CA MET A 190 19.44 3.16 -13.03
C MET A 190 20.22 4.19 -13.86
N GLY A 191 21.48 4.47 -13.52
CA GLY A 191 22.33 5.40 -14.26
C GLY A 191 21.94 6.88 -14.11
N LEU A 192 21.26 7.26 -13.02
CA LEU A 192 20.81 8.64 -12.84
C LEU A 192 21.97 9.61 -12.53
N LYS A 193 21.98 10.73 -13.26
CA LYS A 193 22.91 11.85 -13.02
C LYS A 193 22.78 12.36 -11.59
N LYS A 194 23.90 12.76 -10.97
CA LYS A 194 23.95 13.26 -9.58
C LYS A 194 22.96 14.42 -9.31
N SER A 195 22.77 15.32 -10.27
CA SER A 195 21.81 16.44 -10.14
C SER A 195 20.38 15.94 -10.00
N VAL A 196 19.96 15.00 -10.84
CA VAL A 196 18.64 14.35 -10.76
C VAL A 196 18.50 13.60 -9.44
N ARG A 197 19.58 12.96 -8.98
CA ARG A 197 19.59 12.27 -7.69
C ARG A 197 19.28 13.20 -6.52
N GLN A 198 19.89 14.39 -6.51
CA GLN A 198 19.67 15.38 -5.45
C GLN A 198 18.23 15.92 -5.44
N THR A 199 17.66 16.19 -6.62
CA THR A 199 16.33 16.79 -6.73
C THR A 199 15.18 15.80 -6.51
N LYS A 200 15.35 14.54 -6.94
CA LYS A 200 14.29 13.52 -6.88
C LYS A 200 14.45 12.53 -5.72
N SER A 201 15.44 12.70 -4.84
CA SER A 201 15.73 11.78 -3.75
C SER A 201 14.49 11.37 -2.94
N ASP A 202 13.62 12.32 -2.57
CA ASP A 202 12.44 11.99 -1.75
C ASP A 202 11.40 11.19 -2.56
N ALA A 203 11.20 11.51 -3.84
CA ALA A 203 10.31 10.72 -4.69
C ALA A 203 10.82 9.28 -4.87
N TYR A 204 12.14 9.08 -4.92
CA TYR A 204 12.73 7.75 -4.97
C TYR A 204 12.68 7.01 -3.63
N ALA A 205 12.72 7.71 -2.50
CA ALA A 205 12.40 7.10 -1.21
C ALA A 205 10.98 6.51 -1.22
N ALA A 206 10.00 7.25 -1.75
CA ALA A 206 8.63 6.73 -1.92
C ALA A 206 8.55 5.54 -2.91
N VAL A 207 9.40 5.49 -3.94
CA VAL A 207 9.52 4.30 -4.80
C VAL A 207 9.99 3.09 -3.99
N MET A 208 11.00 3.25 -3.14
CA MET A 208 11.50 2.16 -2.28
C MET A 208 10.45 1.65 -1.28
N VAL A 209 9.58 2.53 -0.78
CA VAL A 209 8.42 2.13 0.05
C VAL A 209 7.51 1.19 -0.75
N LEU A 210 7.18 1.55 -1.99
CA LEU A 210 6.31 0.72 -2.83
C LEU A 210 6.99 -0.57 -3.29
N GLU A 211 8.26 -0.52 -3.68
CA GLU A 211 9.03 -1.71 -4.06
C GLU A 211 9.04 -2.74 -2.93
N ARG A 212 9.31 -2.29 -1.70
CA ARG A 212 9.23 -3.14 -0.51
C ARG A 212 7.82 -3.68 -0.29
N TYR A 213 6.81 -2.82 -0.37
CA TYR A 213 5.41 -3.21 -0.20
C TYR A 213 5.00 -4.30 -1.19
N PHE A 214 5.30 -4.14 -2.49
CA PHE A 214 4.97 -5.13 -3.51
C PHE A 214 5.83 -6.40 -3.40
N SER A 215 7.13 -6.28 -3.14
CA SER A 215 8.04 -7.43 -2.96
C SER A 215 7.65 -8.30 -1.78
N MET A 216 7.06 -7.69 -0.75
CA MET A 216 6.53 -8.41 0.41
C MET A 216 5.07 -8.85 0.21
N SER A 217 4.47 -8.71 -0.97
CA SER A 217 3.03 -8.96 -1.21
C SER A 217 2.13 -8.22 -0.20
N GLY A 218 2.53 -7.04 0.30
CA GLY A 218 1.83 -6.31 1.36
C GLY A 218 1.87 -6.96 2.74
N HIS A 219 2.72 -7.98 2.97
CA HIS A 219 2.98 -8.51 4.30
C HIS A 219 3.55 -7.42 5.22
N GLY A 220 2.99 -7.33 6.43
CA GLY A 220 3.42 -6.34 7.42
C GLY A 220 2.83 -4.95 7.24
N ALA A 221 2.08 -4.70 6.16
CA ALA A 221 1.28 -3.49 5.99
C ALA A 221 0.21 -3.42 7.09
N GLU A 222 0.16 -2.29 7.79
CA GLU A 222 -0.77 -2.03 8.90
C GLU A 222 -1.88 -1.09 8.43
N LEU A 223 -3.12 -1.57 8.36
CA LEU A 223 -4.27 -0.78 7.98
C LEU A 223 -4.56 0.28 9.05
N VAL A 224 -4.62 1.54 8.63
CA VAL A 224 -5.02 2.67 9.46
C VAL A 224 -6.52 2.87 9.31
N LEU A 225 -7.28 2.46 10.32
CA LEU A 225 -8.74 2.48 10.29
C LEU A 225 -9.28 3.71 11.05
N PRO A 226 -10.11 4.56 10.42
CA PRO A 226 -10.83 5.62 11.11
C PRO A 226 -11.74 5.04 12.21
N LYS A 227 -11.92 5.78 13.31
CA LYS A 227 -12.88 5.41 14.37
C LYS A 227 -14.34 5.51 13.95
N ASN A 228 -14.67 6.45 13.07
CA ASN A 228 -16.05 6.67 12.64
C ASN A 228 -16.55 5.45 11.85
N LEU A 229 -17.65 4.84 12.31
CA LEU A 229 -18.23 3.63 11.72
C LEU A 229 -18.74 3.83 10.29
N GLU A 230 -19.34 4.98 9.98
CA GLU A 230 -19.81 5.30 8.62
C GLU A 230 -18.65 5.31 7.63
N LEU A 231 -17.48 5.84 8.04
CA LEU A 231 -16.28 5.81 7.22
C LEU A 231 -15.75 4.39 7.01
N GLN A 232 -15.85 3.53 8.03
CA GLN A 232 -15.48 2.12 7.88
C GLN A 232 -16.42 1.40 6.91
N GLU A 233 -17.72 1.70 6.97
CA GLU A 233 -18.71 1.15 6.04
C GLU A 233 -18.46 1.61 4.61
N LYS A 234 -18.13 2.89 4.39
CA LYS A 234 -17.73 3.40 3.07
C LYS A 234 -16.51 2.67 2.49
N LEU A 235 -15.49 2.41 3.31
CA LEU A 235 -14.32 1.62 2.90
C LEU A 235 -14.72 0.20 2.47
N ARG A 236 -15.63 -0.44 3.22
CA ARG A 236 -16.13 -1.78 2.88
C ARG A 236 -16.97 -1.77 1.60
N ALA A 237 -17.88 -0.83 1.47
CA ALA A 237 -18.77 -0.72 0.32
C ALA A 237 -17.98 -0.54 -0.98
N ARG A 238 -16.99 0.36 -1.01
CA ARG A 238 -16.12 0.52 -2.19
C ARG A 238 -15.36 -0.78 -2.50
N SER A 239 -14.83 -1.43 -1.47
CA SER A 239 -14.09 -2.68 -1.66
C SER A 239 -14.95 -3.84 -2.17
N GLN A 240 -16.22 -3.90 -1.76
CA GLN A 240 -17.19 -4.88 -2.26
C GLN A 240 -17.51 -4.61 -3.71
N GLN A 241 -17.80 -3.35 -4.07
CA GLN A 241 -18.02 -2.92 -5.45
C GLN A 241 -16.83 -3.25 -6.37
N GLU A 242 -15.59 -3.03 -5.90
CA GLU A 242 -14.37 -3.42 -6.64
C GLU A 242 -14.28 -4.94 -6.87
N THR A 243 -14.74 -5.74 -5.91
CA THR A 243 -14.70 -7.21 -6.00
C THR A 243 -15.79 -7.74 -6.91
N GLU A 244 -17.03 -7.25 -6.74
CA GLU A 244 -18.18 -7.57 -7.59
C GLU A 244 -17.91 -7.20 -9.05
N TYR A 245 -17.39 -5.99 -9.32
CA TYR A 245 -17.00 -5.58 -10.68
C TYR A 245 -15.98 -6.54 -11.30
N TYR A 246 -15.01 -7.03 -10.51
CA TYR A 246 -14.04 -7.99 -11.01
C TYR A 246 -14.68 -9.35 -11.30
N GLU A 247 -15.54 -9.86 -10.41
CA GLU A 247 -16.21 -11.15 -10.60
C GLU A 247 -17.15 -11.12 -11.82
N ASP A 248 -17.92 -10.03 -12.01
CA ASP A 248 -18.84 -9.88 -13.14
C ASP A 248 -18.12 -9.79 -14.50
N ASN A 249 -16.95 -9.12 -14.54
CA ASN A 249 -16.19 -8.94 -15.78
C ASN A 249 -15.21 -10.09 -16.07
N PHE A 250 -14.94 -10.96 -15.10
CA PHE A 250 -14.03 -12.10 -15.22
C PHE A 250 -14.64 -13.39 -14.59
N PRO A 251 -15.80 -13.87 -15.09
CA PRO A 251 -16.63 -14.89 -14.44
C PRO A 251 -16.01 -16.31 -14.41
N ASP A 252 -15.12 -16.64 -15.35
CA ASP A 252 -14.52 -17.99 -15.52
C ASP A 252 -13.57 -18.41 -14.37
N LYS A 253 -13.47 -17.60 -13.32
CA LYS A 253 -12.56 -17.77 -12.18
C LYS A 253 -13.24 -18.12 -10.86
N ALA A 254 -14.57 -17.99 -10.75
CA ALA A 254 -15.30 -18.26 -9.52
C ALA A 254 -15.51 -19.77 -9.23
N THR A 255 -14.99 -20.66 -10.09
CA THR A 255 -15.38 -22.09 -10.13
C THR A 255 -14.25 -23.12 -10.05
N ASN A 256 -13.06 -22.78 -9.53
CA ASN A 256 -12.00 -23.79 -9.37
C ASN A 256 -11.27 -23.72 -8.04
#